data_AF-A0AAW5SB40-F1
#
_entry.id   AF-A0AAW5SB40-F1
#
_cell.length_a   1.000
_cell.length_b   1.000
_cell.length_c   1.000
_cell.angle_alpha   90.00
_cell.angle_beta   90.00
_cell.angle_gamma   90.00
#
_symmetry.space_group_name_H-M   'P 1'
#
loop_
_entity.id
_entity.type
_entity.pdbx_description
1 polymer ?
#
loop_
_entity_poly.entity_id
_entity_poly.type
_entity_poly.pdbx_seq_one_letter_code
_entity_poly.pdbx_strand_id
1 'polypeptide(L)'
;MPPRWDGLPVEWGEWEDTAGVFVCPPPRKPDRCDHCDSTRAPLISAGRIWTDPKTAPPAVGQARFRHGRHLVGSITAFRCPDCGHDSVLDPNGQHWDLDPTDYTDGGSWDNTRSERLQ
;
A
#
# COMPACT_ATOMS: atom_id res chain seq x y z
N MET A 1 6.83 -1.84 -6.69
CA MET A 1 5.76 -1.27 -5.85
C MET A 1 5.10 -0.13 -6.59
N PRO A 2 3.76 0.02 -6.51
CA PRO A 2 3.04 1.08 -7.21
C PRO A 2 3.62 2.45 -6.84
N PRO A 3 4.01 3.28 -7.82
CA PRO A 3 4.58 4.60 -7.55
C PRO A 3 3.53 5.59 -7.03
N ARG A 4 2.25 5.27 -7.23
CA ARG A 4 1.11 6.07 -6.77
C ARG A 4 0.02 5.19 -6.16
N TRP A 5 -0.76 5.82 -5.30
CA TRP A 5 -1.96 5.27 -4.69
C TRP A 5 -3.06 6.33 -4.77
N ASP A 6 -4.15 6.03 -5.46
CA ASP A 6 -5.24 6.99 -5.75
C ASP A 6 -4.73 8.31 -6.33
N GLY A 7 -3.73 8.20 -7.22
CA GLY A 7 -3.09 9.33 -7.90
C GLY A 7 -2.07 10.10 -7.07
N LEU A 8 -1.93 9.81 -5.79
CA LEU A 8 -0.95 10.44 -4.91
C LEU A 8 0.37 9.66 -4.90
N PRO A 9 1.54 10.32 -4.93
CA PRO A 9 2.82 9.65 -4.90
C PRO A 9 3.03 8.87 -3.60
N VAL A 10 3.60 7.67 -3.74
CA VAL A 10 3.98 6.80 -2.63
C VAL A 10 5.49 6.73 -2.52
N GLU A 11 6.00 6.96 -1.31
CA GLU A 11 7.40 6.68 -0.96
C GLU A 11 7.46 5.36 -0.18
N TRP A 12 8.01 4.33 -0.79
CA TRP A 12 8.19 3.01 -0.18
C TRP A 12 9.51 2.90 0.56
N GLY A 13 9.49 2.22 1.71
CA GLY A 13 10.68 1.77 2.41
C GLY A 13 11.29 0.51 1.80
N GLU A 14 12.34 0.01 2.45
CA GLU A 14 12.93 -1.28 2.10
C GLU A 14 11.97 -2.43 2.44
N TRP A 15 12.24 -3.60 1.86
CA TRP A 15 11.54 -4.83 2.23
C TRP A 15 12.21 -5.43 3.46
N GLU A 16 11.41 -5.68 4.48
CA GLU A 16 11.85 -6.28 5.73
C GLU A 16 11.21 -7.66 5.92
N ASP A 17 11.98 -8.61 6.45
CA ASP A 17 11.46 -9.91 6.84
C ASP A 17 10.83 -9.80 8.24
N THR A 18 9.52 -10.06 8.32
CA THR A 18 8.79 -10.03 9.58
C THR A 18 8.56 -11.41 10.17
N ALA A 19 9.27 -12.45 9.71
CA ALA A 19 9.33 -13.76 10.32
C ALA A 19 9.88 -13.67 11.76
N GLY A 20 9.03 -13.27 12.70
CA GLY A 20 9.38 -13.01 14.10
C GLY A 20 8.54 -11.93 14.77
N VAL A 21 7.83 -11.08 14.00
CA VAL A 21 6.90 -10.08 14.55
C VAL A 21 5.52 -10.72 14.69
N PHE A 22 5.17 -11.11 15.91
CA PHE A 22 3.84 -11.64 16.22
C PHE A 22 2.93 -10.51 16.72
N VAL A 23 1.91 -10.15 15.96
CA VAL A 23 0.79 -9.35 16.49
C VAL A 23 -0.09 -10.30 17.31
N CYS A 24 -0.06 -10.13 18.64
CA CYS A 24 -0.71 -11.06 19.55
C CYS A 24 -2.24 -10.96 19.53
N PRO A 25 -2.97 -12.10 19.59
CA PRO A 25 -2.46 -13.47 19.61
C PRO A 25 -2.09 -13.98 18.20
N PRO A 26 -1.08 -14.87 18.08
CA PRO A 26 -0.73 -15.46 16.80
C PRO A 26 -1.94 -16.15 16.16
N PRO A 27 -2.13 -16.01 14.84
CA PRO A 27 -3.25 -16.62 14.15
C PRO A 27 -3.22 -18.14 14.32
N ARG A 28 -4.41 -18.75 14.49
CA ARG A 28 -4.57 -20.19 14.75
C ARG A 28 -4.08 -21.09 13.61
N LYS A 29 -3.92 -20.52 12.42
CA LYS A 29 -3.33 -21.16 11.24
C LYS A 29 -2.39 -20.12 10.60
N PRO A 30 -1.25 -20.54 10.04
CA PRO A 30 -0.45 -19.64 9.21
C PRO A 30 -1.31 -19.17 8.03
N ASP A 31 -1.31 -17.87 7.77
CA ASP A 31 -1.89 -17.34 6.55
C ASP A 31 -1.14 -17.93 5.35
N ARG A 32 -1.88 -18.14 4.25
CA ARG A 32 -1.33 -18.68 3.01
C ARG A 32 -1.33 -17.62 1.94
N CYS A 33 -0.35 -17.67 1.06
CA CYS A 33 -0.39 -16.88 -0.15
C CYS A 33 -1.52 -17.40 -1.06
N ASP A 34 -2.46 -16.52 -1.42
CA ASP A 34 -3.61 -16.86 -2.28
C ASP A 34 -3.21 -17.27 -3.71
N HIS A 35 -1.95 -17.05 -4.10
CA HIS A 35 -1.45 -17.34 -5.46
C HIS A 35 -0.60 -18.61 -5.57
N CYS A 36 0.05 -19.06 -4.49
CA CYS A 36 0.96 -20.22 -4.53
C CYS A 36 0.91 -21.14 -3.30
N ASP A 37 -0.02 -20.92 -2.38
CA ASP A 37 -0.21 -21.68 -1.14
C ASP A 37 0.97 -21.68 -0.15
N SER A 38 1.99 -20.84 -0.39
CA SER A 38 3.11 -20.67 0.53
C SER A 38 2.63 -20.29 1.93
N THR A 39 3.28 -20.84 2.95
CA THR A 39 3.04 -20.56 4.38
C THR A 39 4.16 -19.73 5.01
N ARG A 40 5.13 -19.28 4.19
CA ARG A 40 6.20 -18.39 4.66
C ARG A 40 5.60 -17.01 4.94
N ALA A 41 6.07 -16.38 6.01
CA ALA A 41 5.67 -15.01 6.32
C ALA A 41 6.00 -14.08 5.14
N PRO A 42 5.09 -13.16 4.76
CA PRO A 42 5.38 -12.21 3.72
C PRO A 42 6.46 -11.21 4.16
N LEU A 43 7.24 -10.73 3.20
CA LEU A 43 8.07 -9.53 3.42
C LEU A 43 7.16 -8.32 3.51
N ILE A 44 7.52 -7.33 4.32
CA ILE A 44 6.75 -6.10 4.51
C ILE A 44 7.53 -4.88 4.02
N SER A 45 6.83 -3.95 3.35
CA SER A 45 7.36 -2.62 3.04
C SER A 45 6.35 -1.55 3.45
N ALA A 46 6.80 -0.54 4.19
CA ALA A 46 5.97 0.59 4.59
C ALA A 46 5.94 1.65 3.48
N GLY A 47 4.74 2.01 3.03
CA GLY A 47 4.50 3.09 2.06
C GLY A 47 3.98 4.35 2.74
N ARG A 48 4.49 5.50 2.34
CA ARG A 48 4.02 6.84 2.76
C ARG A 48 3.39 7.55 1.59
N ILE A 49 2.10 7.89 1.71
CA ILE A 49 1.37 8.63 0.68
C ILE A 49 1.52 10.14 0.95
N TRP A 50 1.98 10.87 -0.06
CA TRP A 50 2.23 12.30 0.04
C TRP A 50 1.29 13.10 -0.86
N THR A 51 0.96 14.31 -0.42
CA THR A 51 0.32 15.33 -1.27
C THR A 51 1.17 16.61 -1.28
N ASP A 52 0.96 17.44 -2.29
CA ASP A 52 1.60 18.75 -2.44
C ASP A 52 0.54 19.86 -2.49
N PRO A 53 0.91 21.15 -2.39
CA PRO A 53 -0.07 22.23 -2.45
C PRO A 53 -0.90 22.31 -3.74
N LYS A 54 -0.48 21.67 -4.84
CA LYS A 54 -1.20 21.67 -6.12
C LYS A 54 -2.29 20.59 -6.16
N THR A 55 -2.08 19.50 -5.43
CA THR A 55 -2.95 18.31 -5.42
C THR A 55 -3.75 18.16 -4.13
N ALA A 56 -3.41 18.93 -3.10
CA ALA A 56 -4.07 18.83 -1.81
C ALA A 56 -5.49 19.42 -1.81
N PRO A 57 -6.42 18.82 -1.04
CA PRO A 57 -7.72 19.41 -0.78
C PRO A 57 -7.59 20.81 -0.13
N PRO A 58 -8.51 21.75 -0.40
CA PRO A 58 -8.48 23.10 0.20
C PRO A 58 -8.47 23.11 1.75
N ALA A 59 -8.92 22.02 2.38
CA ALA A 59 -8.93 21.85 3.84
C ALA A 59 -7.52 21.65 4.45
N VAL A 60 -6.51 21.33 3.64
CA VAL A 60 -5.12 21.20 4.10
C VAL A 60 -4.48 22.59 4.13
N GLY A 61 -4.47 23.22 5.31
CA GLY A 61 -3.87 24.54 5.47
C GLY A 61 -2.37 24.56 5.12
N GLN A 62 -1.89 25.68 4.54
CA GLN A 62 -0.51 25.84 4.05
C GLN A 62 0.58 25.48 5.09
N ALA A 63 0.31 25.70 6.38
CA ALA A 63 1.24 25.37 7.47
C ALA A 63 1.53 23.86 7.60
N ARG A 64 0.71 22.98 7.00
CA ARG A 64 0.87 21.52 7.07
C ARG A 64 1.85 20.96 6.03
N PHE A 65 2.27 21.75 5.04
CA PHE A 65 3.24 21.34 4.01
C PHE A 65 4.67 21.58 4.50
N ARG A 66 5.18 20.68 5.35
CA ARG A 66 6.59 20.69 5.75
C ARG A 66 7.45 20.33 4.53
N HIS A 67 8.39 21.19 4.17
CA HIS A 67 9.23 21.03 2.96
C HIS A 67 8.44 20.87 1.65
N GLY A 68 7.25 21.48 1.55
CA GLY A 68 6.45 21.47 0.33
C GLY A 68 5.61 20.20 0.11
N ARG A 69 5.57 19.27 1.07
CA ARG A 69 4.71 18.08 1.02
C ARG A 69 4.01 17.81 2.35
N HIS A 70 2.89 17.11 2.30
CA HIS A 70 2.10 16.71 3.47
C HIS A 70 1.84 15.20 3.42
N LEU A 71 2.08 14.51 4.54
CA LEU A 71 1.79 13.08 4.67
C LEU A 71 0.28 12.92 4.84
N VAL A 72 -0.38 12.19 3.95
CA VAL A 72 -1.83 11.96 4.00
C VAL A 72 -2.21 10.59 4.52
N GLY A 73 -1.30 9.62 4.44
CA GLY A 73 -1.57 8.27 4.90
C GLY A 73 -0.34 7.36 4.84
N SER A 74 -0.46 6.21 5.48
CA SER A 74 0.50 5.12 5.43
C SER A 74 -0.19 3.87 4.92
N ILE A 75 0.51 3.10 4.10
CA ILE A 75 0.08 1.81 3.57
C ILE A 75 1.15 0.75 3.85
N THR A 76 0.74 -0.50 3.90
CA THR A 76 1.65 -1.62 4.15
C THR A 76 1.56 -2.58 2.98
N ALA A 77 2.69 -2.82 2.32
CA ALA A 77 2.78 -3.84 1.29
C ALA A 77 3.30 -5.14 1.86
N PHE A 78 2.79 -6.24 1.33
CA PHE A 78 3.17 -7.60 1.66
C PHE A 78 3.64 -8.29 0.38
N ARG A 79 4.77 -8.98 0.45
CA ARG A 79 5.30 -9.76 -0.68
C ARG A 79 5.48 -11.21 -0.29
N CYS A 80 4.88 -12.12 -1.06
CA CYS A 80 5.16 -13.54 -0.92
C CYS A 80 6.62 -13.83 -1.31
N PRO A 81 7.44 -14.43 -0.43
CA PRO A 81 8.85 -14.68 -0.73
C PRO A 81 9.06 -15.84 -1.73
N ASP A 82 8.02 -16.62 -2.03
CA ASP A 82 8.12 -17.77 -2.95
C ASP A 82 7.67 -17.42 -4.38
N CYS A 83 6.52 -16.77 -4.56
CA CYS A 83 6.02 -16.39 -5.88
C CYS A 83 6.24 -14.91 -6.23
N GLY A 84 6.68 -14.07 -5.29
CA GLY A 84 6.89 -12.64 -5.50
C GLY A 84 5.60 -11.82 -5.61
N HIS A 85 4.44 -12.44 -5.37
CA HIS A 85 3.15 -11.76 -5.44
C HIS A 85 3.00 -10.71 -4.34
N ASP A 86 2.46 -9.55 -4.71
CA ASP A 86 2.31 -8.40 -3.81
C ASP A 86 0.84 -8.12 -3.49
N SER A 87 0.57 -7.78 -2.23
CA SER A 87 -0.70 -7.20 -1.79
C SER A 87 -0.46 -5.98 -0.91
N VAL A 88 -1.48 -5.12 -0.76
CA VAL A 88 -1.37 -3.89 0.02
C VAL A 88 -2.56 -3.75 0.97
N LEU A 89 -2.27 -3.41 2.23
CA LEU A 89 -3.23 -2.87 3.19
C LEU A 89 -3.22 -1.34 3.09
N ASP A 90 -4.34 -0.79 2.66
CA ASP A 90 -4.51 0.66 2.45
C ASP A 90 -4.80 1.41 3.77
N PRO A 91 -4.88 2.75 3.77
CA PRO A 91 -5.13 3.53 4.98
C PRO A 91 -6.55 3.35 5.56
N ASN A 92 -7.49 2.82 4.76
CA ASN A 92 -8.87 2.54 5.14
C ASN A 92 -9.03 1.13 5.73
N GLY A 93 -7.96 0.34 5.77
CA GLY A 93 -7.97 -1.04 6.24
C GLY A 93 -8.39 -2.07 5.18
N GLN A 94 -8.46 -1.67 3.90
CA GLN A 94 -8.79 -2.55 2.79
C GLN A 94 -7.54 -3.27 2.27
N HIS A 95 -7.67 -4.57 2.00
CA HIS A 95 -6.67 -5.36 1.31
C HIS A 95 -6.86 -5.29 -0.20
N TRP A 96 -5.76 -5.04 -0.91
CA TRP A 96 -5.69 -4.95 -2.36
C TRP A 96 -4.75 -6.01 -2.89
N ASP A 97 -5.24 -6.82 -3.82
CA ASP A 97 -4.44 -7.78 -4.58
C ASP A 97 -3.82 -7.06 -5.77
N LEU A 98 -2.50 -6.92 -5.82
CA LEU A 98 -1.87 -6.13 -6.89
C LEU A 98 -1.68 -6.96 -8.16
N ASP A 99 -1.95 -6.33 -9.29
CA ASP A 99 -1.76 -6.90 -10.62
C ASP A 99 -0.77 -6.06 -11.45
N PRO A 100 -0.37 -6.52 -12.66
CA PRO A 100 0.61 -5.80 -13.48
C PRO A 100 0.26 -4.34 -13.81
N THR A 101 -1.02 -3.95 -13.76
CA THR A 101 -1.48 -2.59 -14.08
C THR A 101 -1.15 -1.58 -12.98
N ASP A 102 -1.03 -2.03 -11.73
CA ASP A 102 -0.71 -1.18 -10.56
C ASP A 102 0.74 -0.64 -10.59
N TYR A 103 1.61 -1.25 -11.39
CA TYR A 103 3.02 -0.88 -11.48
C TYR A 103 3.32 0.18 -12.56
N THR A 104 2.28 0.66 -13.25
CA THR A 104 2.41 1.74 -14.22
C THR A 104 2.65 3.09 -13.54
N ASP A 105 2.97 4.12 -14.32
CA ASP A 105 3.12 5.51 -13.82
C ASP A 105 1.83 6.05 -13.16
N GLY A 106 0.68 5.49 -13.54
CA GLY A 106 -0.62 5.78 -12.93
C GLY A 106 -0.72 5.26 -11.49
N GLY A 107 0.02 4.21 -11.15
CA GLY A 107 -0.06 3.50 -9.88
C GLY A 107 -1.38 2.75 -9.69
N SER A 108 -1.71 2.46 -8.43
CA SER A 108 -2.90 1.71 -8.05
C SER A 108 -4.10 2.65 -7.82
N TRP A 109 -5.27 2.21 -8.25
CA TRP A 109 -6.53 2.95 -8.17
C TRP A 109 -7.71 2.05 -7.81
N ASP A 110 -8.67 2.61 -7.08
CA ASP A 110 -9.97 1.97 -6.92
C ASP A 110 -10.79 1.98 -8.21
N ASN A 111 -10.68 0.88 -8.97
CA ASN A 111 -11.44 0.66 -10.20
C ASN A 111 -12.96 0.54 -9.97
N THR A 112 -13.42 0.29 -8.73
CA THR A 112 -14.86 0.18 -8.43
C THR A 112 -15.56 1.54 -8.34
N ARG A 113 -14.81 2.62 -8.12
CA ARG A 113 -15.35 4.01 -8.19
C ARG A 113 -15.50 4.50 -9.63
N SER A 114 -14.71 3.97 -10.56
CA SER A 114 -14.73 4.34 -11.98
C SER A 114 -16.04 3.94 -12.68
N GLU A 115 -16.72 2.90 -12.19
CA GLU A 115 -17.95 2.35 -12.79
C GLU A 115 -19.23 3.11 -12.36
N ARG A 116 -19.16 4.01 -11.36
CA ARG A 116 -20.33 4.82 -10.94
C ARG A 116 -20.53 6.12 -11.72
N LEU A 117 -19.67 6.40 -12.69
CA LEU A 117 -19.72 7.61 -13.52
C LEU A 117 -19.87 7.32 -15.03
N GLN A 118 -20.28 6.11 -15.40
CA GLN A 118 -20.68 5.77 -16.77
C GLN A 118 -22.20 5.58 -16.88
#